data_AF-A0ABD5UIF5-F1
#
_entry.id   AF-A0ABD5UIF5-F1
#
_cell.length_a   1.000
_cell.length_b   1.000
_cell.length_c   1.000
_cell.angle_alpha   90.00
_cell.angle_beta   90.00
_cell.angle_gamma   90.00
#
_symmetry.space_group_name_H-M   'P 1'
#
loop_
_entity.id
_entity.type
_entity.pdbx_description
1 polymer ?
#
loop_
_entity_poly.entity_id
_entity_poly.type
_entity_poly.pdbx_seq_one_letter_code
_entity_poly.pdbx_strand_id
1 'polypeptide(L)'
;MTSPESNTHDCLNVSDKSDNIEKYLEIFGETPVFNSVKAGEKAGFKNWDNPDKLKTANEIGFLLSRHRNIGIRLGVQTDRGYTVVFDKESYGDIPDNLLESISELAVASWQSQSGGDNNLLTVTQEAYEYLDQFKTKVTFEGDKHDLELLTSGYALVPPSRIDEDHKYDDLRTNPEAPTVNIDALRDILTHIPVSRKNEGNTSNQSEKQHTAVEIDTLPDSFDIESYCEDNLPGTDSFRERLNHVITDIDKVNELWFAEPEDQSENEIALRRELAWYFYGDKIIIQYIFEQMLPEFRGKELKYGNNETHTKDVLDFEEYVSRPYYINALSFNFREQLANKIHQYETVTATKIHNDGLINTNTLEKYDARTIRRGLQLFKELDLIERNSKTEYENKRIDEQYLEELEKVNNNPDYMPIKHPDY
;
A
#
# COMPACT_ATOMS: atom_id res chain seq x y z
N MET A 1 27.03 19.43 36.47
CA MET A 1 27.44 19.45 35.05
C MET A 1 27.07 18.09 34.49
N THR A 2 25.84 17.97 34.04
CA THR A 2 25.28 16.77 33.42
C THR A 2 24.96 17.17 32.00
N SER A 3 25.70 16.61 31.06
CA SER A 3 25.44 16.78 29.63
C SER A 3 24.03 16.28 29.29
N PRO A 4 23.27 16.97 28.41
CA PRO A 4 22.03 16.41 27.91
C PRO A 4 22.36 15.32 26.89
N GLU A 5 21.81 14.14 27.11
CA GLU A 5 21.77 13.05 26.14
C GLU A 5 20.96 13.52 24.92
N SER A 6 21.56 13.38 23.73
CA SER A 6 20.91 13.66 22.47
C SER A 6 19.88 12.57 22.17
N ASN A 7 18.60 12.95 22.16
CA ASN A 7 17.55 12.18 21.50
C ASN A 7 17.81 12.24 19.99
N THR A 8 18.57 11.28 19.48
CA THR A 8 18.59 10.98 18.05
C THR A 8 17.33 10.18 17.75
N HIS A 9 16.33 10.83 17.15
CA HIS A 9 15.28 10.14 16.43
C HIS A 9 15.95 9.29 15.36
N ASP A 10 15.77 7.97 15.42
CA ASP A 10 16.17 7.03 14.38
C ASP A 10 15.33 7.31 13.13
N CYS A 11 15.82 8.24 12.32
CA CYS A 11 15.47 8.34 10.92
C CYS A 11 15.83 7.01 10.26
N LEU A 12 14.84 6.20 9.93
CA LEU A 12 15.03 5.11 8.95
C LEU A 12 15.61 5.74 7.70
N ASN A 13 16.86 5.42 7.47
CA ASN A 13 17.72 6.06 6.49
C ASN A 13 17.13 5.74 5.10
N VAL A 14 17.02 6.73 4.21
CA VAL A 14 16.51 6.52 2.83
C VAL A 14 17.30 5.42 2.10
N SER A 15 18.55 5.18 2.54
CA SER A 15 19.38 4.04 2.11
C SER A 15 18.74 2.68 2.42
N ASP A 16 18.17 2.46 3.61
CA ASP A 16 17.68 1.15 4.03
C ASP A 16 16.44 0.70 3.24
N LYS A 17 15.66 1.66 2.71
CA LYS A 17 14.54 1.36 1.81
C LYS A 17 15.04 0.98 0.41
N SER A 18 16.06 1.67 -0.09
CA SER A 18 16.70 1.37 -1.38
C SER A 18 17.33 -0.02 -1.38
N ASP A 19 18.07 -0.33 -0.32
CA ASP A 19 18.81 -1.60 -0.18
C ASP A 19 17.87 -2.82 -0.16
N ASN A 20 16.68 -2.69 0.44
CA ASN A 20 15.70 -3.78 0.45
C ASN A 20 15.02 -3.99 -0.91
N ILE A 21 14.77 -2.92 -1.67
CA ILE A 21 14.21 -3.03 -3.03
C ILE A 21 15.19 -3.74 -3.95
N GLU A 22 16.47 -3.37 -3.89
CA GLU A 22 17.54 -4.02 -4.67
C GLU A 22 17.63 -5.53 -4.35
N LYS A 23 17.59 -5.89 -3.06
CA LYS A 23 17.53 -7.30 -2.64
C LYS A 23 16.33 -8.06 -3.21
N TYR A 24 15.14 -7.45 -3.26
CA TYR A 24 13.97 -8.10 -3.86
C TYR A 24 14.06 -8.19 -5.38
N LEU A 25 14.64 -7.20 -6.05
CA LEU A 25 14.92 -7.24 -7.48
C LEU A 25 15.89 -8.38 -7.82
N GLU A 26 16.90 -8.61 -7.00
CA GLU A 26 17.84 -9.73 -7.20
C GLU A 26 17.15 -11.10 -7.11
N ILE A 27 16.12 -11.25 -6.26
CA ILE A 27 15.41 -12.53 -6.10
C ILE A 27 14.34 -12.72 -7.18
N PHE A 28 13.50 -11.72 -7.42
CA PHE A 28 12.27 -11.83 -8.20
C PHE A 28 12.31 -11.14 -9.56
N GLY A 29 13.33 -10.31 -9.83
CA GLY A 29 13.39 -9.46 -11.01
C GLY A 29 12.13 -8.60 -11.14
N GLU A 30 11.52 -8.64 -12.33
CA GLU A 30 10.25 -7.96 -12.63
C GLU A 30 9.01 -8.83 -12.39
N THR A 31 9.14 -9.96 -11.69
CA THR A 31 7.97 -10.81 -11.40
C THR A 31 7.07 -10.10 -10.38
N PRO A 32 5.77 -9.89 -10.69
CA PRO A 32 4.86 -9.28 -9.75
C PRO A 32 4.46 -10.30 -8.67
N VAL A 33 4.98 -10.10 -7.45
CA VAL A 33 4.76 -11.01 -6.31
C VAL A 33 4.32 -10.29 -5.04
N PHE A 34 4.35 -8.96 -5.02
CA PHE A 34 4.04 -8.18 -3.84
C PHE A 34 2.63 -7.59 -3.88
N ASN A 35 2.07 -7.34 -2.70
CA ASN A 35 0.84 -6.58 -2.52
C ASN A 35 1.09 -5.38 -1.60
N SER A 36 0.33 -4.31 -1.85
CA SER A 36 0.25 -3.16 -0.96
C SER A 36 -0.55 -3.52 0.29
N VAL A 37 -0.02 -3.18 1.45
CA VAL A 37 -0.67 -3.38 2.75
C VAL A 37 -0.85 -2.03 3.43
N LYS A 38 -2.04 -1.79 3.98
CA LYS A 38 -2.32 -0.53 4.70
C LYS A 38 -1.46 -0.45 5.95
N ALA A 39 -1.10 0.78 6.34
CA ALA A 39 -0.35 1.02 7.56
C ALA A 39 -1.11 0.46 8.77
N GLY A 40 -0.40 -0.22 9.67
CA GLY A 40 -0.96 -0.80 10.89
C GLY A 40 -1.75 -2.11 10.72
N GLU A 41 -2.03 -2.57 9.50
CA GLU A 41 -2.70 -3.86 9.29
C GLU A 41 -1.66 -5.01 9.34
N LYS A 42 -1.96 -6.06 10.14
CA LYS A 42 -1.09 -7.27 10.31
C LYS A 42 -1.55 -8.46 9.46
N ALA A 43 -2.87 -8.65 9.31
CA ALA A 43 -3.49 -9.78 8.63
C ALA A 43 -4.89 -9.41 8.07
N GLY A 44 -5.44 -10.20 7.14
CA GLY A 44 -6.78 -10.05 6.58
C GLY A 44 -7.01 -8.95 5.53
N PHE A 45 -5.97 -8.49 4.81
CA PHE A 45 -6.13 -7.42 3.80
C PHE A 45 -7.04 -7.89 2.65
N LYS A 46 -7.78 -6.99 2.00
CA LYS A 46 -8.69 -7.36 0.88
C LYS A 46 -7.92 -7.45 -0.44
N ASN A 47 -8.41 -8.26 -1.39
CA ASN A 47 -7.90 -8.40 -2.75
C ASN A 47 -6.48 -9.00 -2.89
N TRP A 48 -5.91 -9.59 -1.84
CA TRP A 48 -4.60 -10.26 -1.90
C TRP A 48 -4.57 -11.41 -2.91
N ASP A 49 -5.72 -12.02 -3.18
CA ASP A 49 -5.90 -13.13 -4.12
C ASP A 49 -6.03 -12.70 -5.58
N ASN A 50 -6.13 -11.40 -5.87
CA ASN A 50 -6.19 -10.90 -7.25
C ASN A 50 -4.77 -10.79 -7.85
N PRO A 51 -4.42 -11.62 -8.86
CA PRO A 51 -3.10 -11.57 -9.50
C PRO A 51 -2.84 -10.24 -10.22
N ASP A 52 -3.88 -9.56 -10.72
CA ASP A 52 -3.75 -8.29 -11.47
C ASP A 52 -3.35 -7.11 -10.57
N LYS A 53 -3.37 -7.30 -9.24
CA LYS A 53 -2.96 -6.30 -8.25
C LYS A 53 -1.57 -6.52 -7.68
N LEU A 54 -0.92 -7.63 -8.07
CA LEU A 54 0.44 -7.89 -7.68
C LEU A 54 1.38 -6.85 -8.29
N LYS A 55 2.45 -6.57 -7.56
CA LYS A 55 3.43 -5.54 -7.87
C LYS A 55 4.82 -6.13 -7.98
N THR A 56 5.61 -5.55 -8.88
CA THR A 56 7.04 -5.87 -8.98
C THR A 56 7.82 -5.22 -7.83
N ALA A 57 9.08 -5.63 -7.65
CA ALA A 57 9.97 -5.02 -6.66
C ALA A 57 10.17 -3.51 -6.92
N ASN A 58 10.21 -3.07 -8.17
CA ASN A 58 10.29 -1.65 -8.53
C ASN A 58 9.02 -0.88 -8.12
N GLU A 59 7.84 -1.45 -8.38
CA GLU A 59 6.56 -0.81 -8.05
C GLU A 59 6.34 -0.68 -6.54
N ILE A 60 6.85 -1.60 -5.72
CA ILE A 60 6.76 -1.48 -4.25
C ILE A 60 7.70 -0.42 -3.68
N GLY A 61 8.79 -0.07 -4.36
CA GLY A 61 9.68 1.00 -3.89
C GLY A 61 8.94 2.33 -3.71
N PHE A 62 8.03 2.61 -4.63
CA PHE A 62 7.11 3.73 -4.53
C PHE A 62 6.17 3.62 -3.32
N LEU A 63 5.66 2.43 -2.99
CA LEU A 63 4.79 2.22 -1.83
C LEU A 63 5.55 2.40 -0.50
N LEU A 64 6.77 1.88 -0.40
CA LEU A 64 7.63 2.02 0.76
C LEU A 64 8.06 3.47 1.01
N SER A 65 8.28 4.25 -0.07
CA SER A 65 8.50 5.70 0.02
C SER A 65 7.32 6.44 0.68
N ARG A 66 6.13 5.82 0.67
CA ARG A 66 4.87 6.35 1.22
C ARG A 66 4.42 5.69 2.52
N HIS A 67 5.33 4.99 3.20
CA HIS A 67 5.09 4.34 4.50
C HIS A 67 3.97 3.29 4.47
N ARG A 68 3.69 2.70 3.31
CA ARG A 68 2.87 1.51 3.21
C ARG A 68 3.68 0.29 3.65
N ASN A 69 2.96 -0.72 4.12
CA ASN A 69 3.53 -2.04 4.29
C ASN A 69 3.45 -2.82 2.98
N ILE A 70 4.23 -3.87 2.90
CA ILE A 70 4.26 -4.78 1.76
C ILE A 70 4.12 -6.22 2.25
N GLY A 71 3.34 -7.00 1.52
CA GLY A 71 3.24 -8.43 1.72
C GLY A 71 3.67 -9.15 0.46
N ILE A 72 4.42 -10.25 0.60
CA ILE A 72 4.67 -11.15 -0.52
C ILE A 72 3.54 -12.17 -0.63
N ARG A 73 3.02 -12.38 -1.83
CA ARG A 73 1.99 -13.38 -2.12
C ARG A 73 2.61 -14.78 -2.20
N LEU A 74 1.99 -15.73 -1.51
CA LEU A 74 2.41 -17.14 -1.49
C LEU A 74 1.61 -17.98 -2.47
N GLY A 75 2.27 -19.00 -3.02
CA GLY A 75 1.74 -19.86 -4.07
C GLY A 75 1.73 -19.22 -5.45
N VAL A 76 2.50 -18.13 -5.64
CA VAL A 76 2.66 -17.49 -6.95
C VAL A 76 3.83 -18.15 -7.67
N GLN A 77 3.61 -18.50 -8.94
CA GLN A 77 4.66 -18.97 -9.81
C GLN A 77 5.56 -17.81 -10.22
N THR A 78 6.85 -17.95 -9.97
CA THR A 78 7.91 -17.05 -10.43
C THR A 78 8.80 -17.78 -11.43
N ASP A 79 9.74 -17.08 -12.07
CA ASP A 79 10.77 -17.70 -12.91
C ASP A 79 11.62 -18.75 -12.16
N ARG A 80 11.66 -18.66 -10.82
CA ARG A 80 12.38 -19.57 -9.93
C ARG A 80 11.49 -20.66 -9.34
N GLY A 81 10.19 -20.69 -9.63
CA GLY A 81 9.22 -21.61 -9.03
C GLY A 81 8.23 -20.92 -8.08
N TYR A 82 7.52 -21.71 -7.29
CA TYR A 82 6.44 -21.24 -6.43
C TYR A 82 6.96 -20.71 -5.09
N THR A 83 6.44 -19.57 -4.64
CA THR A 83 6.78 -18.97 -3.34
C THR A 83 6.08 -19.68 -2.18
N VAL A 84 6.83 -20.11 -1.17
CA VAL A 84 6.30 -20.70 0.07
C VAL A 84 7.06 -20.17 1.28
N VAL A 85 6.42 -20.09 2.44
CA VAL A 85 7.07 -19.64 3.68
C VAL A 85 6.99 -20.73 4.75
N PHE A 86 8.12 -20.94 5.42
CA PHE A 86 8.22 -21.67 6.68
C PHE A 86 8.34 -20.61 7.78
N ASP A 87 7.26 -20.41 8.54
CA ASP A 87 7.16 -19.38 9.59
C ASP A 87 7.24 -20.03 10.97
N LYS A 88 8.39 -19.91 11.63
CA LYS A 88 8.59 -20.41 13.00
C LYS A 88 8.01 -19.40 13.97
N GLU A 89 7.10 -19.86 14.83
CA GLU A 89 6.54 -19.06 15.92
C GLU A 89 7.61 -18.71 16.95
N SER A 90 7.50 -17.56 17.62
CA SER A 90 8.53 -17.08 18.56
C SER A 90 8.71 -17.97 19.80
N TYR A 91 7.66 -18.70 20.16
CA TYR A 91 7.66 -19.69 21.24
C TYR A 91 7.82 -21.12 20.71
N GLY A 92 8.02 -21.29 19.40
CA GLY A 92 8.10 -22.60 18.77
C GLY A 92 9.40 -23.32 19.13
N ASP A 93 9.27 -24.55 19.61
CA ASP A 93 10.41 -25.41 19.95
C ASP A 93 10.75 -26.32 18.76
N ILE A 94 11.57 -25.80 17.85
CA ILE A 94 12.02 -26.50 16.63
C ILE A 94 13.51 -26.84 16.78
N PRO A 95 13.96 -28.06 16.42
CA PRO A 95 15.38 -28.41 16.44
C PRO A 95 16.24 -27.42 15.62
N ASP A 96 17.31 -26.89 16.22
CA ASP A 96 18.19 -25.88 15.60
C ASP A 96 18.72 -26.30 14.22
N ASN A 97 19.12 -27.58 14.08
CA ASN A 97 19.65 -28.13 12.84
C ASN A 97 18.61 -28.15 11.71
N LEU A 98 17.32 -28.28 12.04
CA LEU A 98 16.24 -28.24 11.07
C LEU A 98 15.99 -26.80 10.61
N LEU A 99 16.00 -25.83 11.54
CA LEU A 99 15.86 -24.42 11.21
C LEU A 99 17.02 -23.92 10.34
N GLU A 100 18.25 -24.34 10.66
CA GLU A 100 19.45 -24.07 9.85
C GLU A 100 19.28 -24.63 8.43
N SER A 101 18.85 -25.89 8.30
CA SER A 101 18.61 -26.53 6.99
C SER A 101 17.55 -25.79 6.15
N ILE A 102 16.48 -25.29 6.79
CA ILE A 102 15.45 -24.50 6.12
C ILE A 102 16.02 -23.15 5.69
N SER A 103 16.79 -22.49 6.55
CA SER A 103 17.38 -21.17 6.29
C SER A 103 18.41 -21.20 5.16
N GLU A 104 19.22 -22.26 5.04
CA GLU A 104 20.18 -22.44 3.94
C GLU A 104 19.51 -22.50 2.56
N LEU A 105 18.25 -22.95 2.51
CA LEU A 105 17.46 -23.07 1.28
C LEU A 105 16.56 -21.85 1.03
N ALA A 106 16.49 -20.91 1.97
CA ALA A 106 15.65 -19.74 1.87
C ALA A 106 16.27 -18.72 0.91
N VAL A 107 15.47 -18.19 -0.01
CA VAL A 107 15.85 -17.03 -0.84
C VAL A 107 15.81 -15.73 -0.04
N ALA A 108 14.94 -15.68 0.98
CA ALA A 108 14.85 -14.59 1.93
C ALA A 108 14.45 -15.09 3.32
N SER A 109 15.03 -14.47 4.35
CA SER A 109 14.68 -14.73 5.75
C SER A 109 14.57 -13.42 6.53
N TRP A 110 13.63 -13.35 7.46
CA TRP A 110 13.41 -12.19 8.32
C TRP A 110 12.71 -12.61 9.61
N GLN A 111 12.76 -11.76 10.62
CA GLN A 111 12.04 -11.92 11.87
C GLN A 111 10.67 -11.27 11.80
N SER A 112 9.66 -11.98 12.32
CA SER A 112 8.37 -11.37 12.57
C SER A 112 8.46 -10.43 13.77
N GLN A 113 7.57 -9.45 13.82
CA GLN A 113 7.42 -8.52 14.95
C GLN A 113 7.32 -9.17 16.34
N SER A 114 7.00 -10.45 16.44
CA SER A 114 6.83 -11.18 17.70
C SER A 114 8.03 -12.06 18.04
N GLY A 115 9.10 -11.99 17.23
CA GLY A 115 10.34 -12.77 17.40
C GLY A 115 10.31 -14.14 16.73
N GLY A 116 9.37 -14.39 15.81
CA GLY A 116 9.34 -15.60 14.99
C GLY A 116 10.30 -15.49 13.80
N ASP A 117 10.71 -16.62 13.22
CA ASP A 117 11.66 -16.65 12.11
C ASP A 117 10.95 -17.10 10.82
N ASN A 118 10.89 -16.21 9.83
CA ASN A 118 10.28 -16.47 8.53
C ASN A 118 11.35 -16.85 7.51
N ASN A 119 11.11 -17.92 6.77
CA ASN A 119 11.99 -18.39 5.70
C ASN A 119 11.18 -18.57 4.42
N LEU A 120 11.41 -17.71 3.44
CA LEU A 120 10.81 -17.77 2.13
C LEU A 120 11.67 -18.63 1.21
N LEU A 121 11.06 -19.68 0.67
CA LEU A 121 11.67 -20.59 -0.28
C LEU A 121 10.97 -20.45 -1.63
N THR A 122 11.71 -20.77 -2.70
CA THR A 122 11.13 -21.06 -4.01
C THR A 122 11.17 -22.57 -4.23
N VAL A 123 10.03 -23.18 -4.56
CA VAL A 123 9.90 -24.63 -4.75
C VAL A 123 9.46 -24.97 -6.17
N THR A 124 9.77 -26.17 -6.67
CA THR A 124 9.22 -26.65 -7.95
C THR A 124 7.70 -26.85 -7.85
N GLN A 125 7.02 -26.93 -8.99
CA GLN A 125 5.56 -27.19 -9.01
C GLN A 125 5.19 -28.48 -8.27
N GLU A 126 5.94 -29.57 -8.50
CA GLU A 126 5.69 -30.86 -7.84
C GLU A 126 5.88 -30.76 -6.31
N ALA A 127 6.90 -30.02 -5.86
CA ALA A 127 7.15 -29.76 -4.45
C ALA A 127 6.04 -28.91 -3.81
N TYR A 128 5.54 -27.90 -4.53
CA TYR A 128 4.40 -27.08 -4.13
C TYR A 128 3.12 -27.92 -3.96
N GLU A 129 2.77 -28.71 -4.98
CA GLU A 129 1.60 -29.60 -4.97
C GLU A 129 1.68 -30.64 -3.85
N TYR A 130 2.91 -31.07 -3.49
CA TYR A 130 3.14 -31.95 -2.36
C TYR A 130 2.95 -31.23 -1.01
N LEU A 131 3.53 -30.03 -0.84
CA LEU A 131 3.37 -29.22 0.37
C LEU A 131 1.90 -28.87 0.65
N ASP A 132 1.14 -28.53 -0.39
CA ASP A 132 -0.25 -28.11 -0.24
C ASP A 132 -1.19 -29.24 0.23
N GLN A 133 -0.72 -30.48 0.33
CA GLN A 133 -1.47 -31.59 0.93
C GLN A 133 -1.44 -31.57 2.46
N PHE A 134 -0.54 -30.81 3.09
CA PHE A 134 -0.36 -30.78 4.54
C PHE A 134 -1.09 -29.62 5.20
N LYS A 135 -1.45 -29.79 6.48
CA LYS A 135 -1.98 -28.69 7.29
C LYS A 135 -0.91 -27.63 7.49
N THR A 136 -1.33 -26.37 7.48
CA THR A 136 -0.45 -25.21 7.69
C THR A 136 0.23 -25.24 9.06
N LYS A 137 -0.54 -25.42 10.14
CA LYS A 137 0.01 -25.40 11.50
C LYS A 137 0.63 -26.75 11.86
N VAL A 138 1.89 -26.73 12.29
CA VAL A 138 2.67 -27.87 12.73
C VAL A 138 3.02 -27.71 14.20
N THR A 139 2.90 -28.80 14.95
CA THR A 139 3.26 -28.88 16.37
C THR A 139 4.28 -29.99 16.55
N PHE A 140 5.44 -29.66 17.08
CA PHE A 140 6.49 -30.61 17.45
C PHE A 140 6.18 -31.22 18.81
N GLU A 141 5.94 -30.38 19.83
CA GLU A 141 5.61 -30.80 21.18
C GLU A 141 4.51 -29.94 21.82
N GLY A 142 3.63 -30.57 22.62
CA GLY A 142 2.57 -29.86 23.34
C GLY A 142 1.33 -29.52 22.50
N ASP A 143 0.66 -28.43 22.87
CA ASP A 143 -0.65 -28.03 22.31
C ASP A 143 -0.59 -26.77 21.43
N LYS A 144 0.58 -26.13 21.32
CA LYS A 144 0.77 -24.91 20.53
C LYS A 144 1.39 -25.24 19.17
N HIS A 145 1.20 -24.38 18.19
CA HIS A 145 1.85 -24.54 16.88
C HIS A 145 3.23 -23.91 16.96
N ASP A 146 4.25 -24.62 16.49
CA ASP A 146 5.63 -24.17 16.54
C ASP A 146 6.09 -23.62 15.18
N LEU A 147 5.49 -24.14 14.10
CA LEU A 147 5.82 -23.83 12.72
C LEU A 147 4.54 -23.73 11.88
N GLU A 148 4.50 -22.77 10.97
CA GLU A 148 3.51 -22.69 9.90
C GLU A 148 4.15 -22.96 8.52
N LEU A 149 3.55 -23.89 7.77
CA LEU A 149 3.86 -24.18 6.38
C LEU A 149 2.87 -23.44 5.48
N LEU A 150 3.27 -22.27 5.00
CA LEU A 150 2.42 -21.35 4.24
C LEU A 150 2.65 -21.52 2.73
N THR A 151 1.71 -22.19 2.06
CA THR A 151 1.67 -22.36 0.59
C THR A 151 0.76 -21.36 -0.11
N SER A 152 -0.10 -20.67 0.64
CA SER A 152 -1.06 -19.70 0.11
C SER A 152 -1.26 -18.57 1.10
N GLY A 153 -1.94 -17.51 0.71
CA GLY A 153 -2.02 -16.28 1.49
C GLY A 153 -0.88 -15.34 1.16
N TYR A 154 -0.40 -14.65 2.17
CA TYR A 154 0.70 -13.70 2.06
C TYR A 154 1.50 -13.71 3.35
N ALA A 155 2.75 -13.24 3.27
CA ALA A 155 3.58 -12.96 4.43
C ALA A 155 3.97 -11.48 4.41
N LEU A 156 3.89 -10.81 5.57
CA LEU A 156 4.39 -9.45 5.70
C LEU A 156 5.92 -9.49 5.70
N VAL A 157 6.55 -8.66 4.88
CA VAL A 157 8.01 -8.69 4.67
C VAL A 157 8.65 -7.33 4.97
N PRO A 158 9.95 -7.28 5.34
CA PRO A 158 10.67 -6.03 5.51
C PRO A 158 10.63 -5.13 4.24
N PRO A 159 10.63 -3.79 4.36
CA PRO A 159 10.72 -3.01 5.60
C PRO A 159 9.34 -2.64 6.20
N SER A 160 8.37 -3.57 6.19
CA SER A 160 7.04 -3.32 6.76
C SER A 160 7.08 -3.01 8.25
N ARG A 161 6.09 -2.25 8.72
CA ARG A 161 6.00 -1.78 10.09
C ARG A 161 4.56 -1.63 10.55
N ILE A 162 4.25 -2.13 11.74
CA ILE A 162 2.90 -2.01 12.30
C ILE A 162 2.83 -0.82 13.26
N ASP A 163 3.83 -0.66 14.13
CA ASP A 163 4.02 0.49 15.01
C ASP A 163 5.50 0.67 15.35
N GLU A 164 5.88 1.58 16.27
CA GLU A 164 7.30 1.85 16.61
C GLU A 164 8.05 0.65 17.18
N ASP A 165 7.33 -0.23 17.88
CA ASP A 165 7.91 -1.39 18.57
C ASP A 165 7.84 -2.67 17.72
N HIS A 166 6.98 -2.67 16.69
CA HIS A 166 6.74 -3.81 15.80
C HIS A 166 7.17 -3.50 14.36
N LYS A 167 8.47 -3.67 14.10
CA LYS A 167 9.14 -3.45 12.81
C LYS A 167 9.62 -4.78 12.20
N TYR A 168 9.66 -4.84 10.88
CA TYR A 168 10.28 -5.90 10.09
C TYR A 168 11.46 -5.25 9.36
N ASP A 169 12.69 -5.42 9.82
CA ASP A 169 13.86 -4.69 9.31
C ASP A 169 15.10 -5.56 9.07
N ASP A 170 15.07 -6.84 9.44
CA ASP A 170 16.22 -7.74 9.41
C ASP A 170 16.29 -8.64 8.15
N LEU A 171 15.90 -8.09 6.99
CA LEU A 171 15.88 -8.85 5.74
C LEU A 171 17.28 -9.36 5.35
N ARG A 172 17.41 -10.68 5.37
CA ARG A 172 18.54 -11.44 4.83
C ARG A 172 18.11 -12.11 3.54
N THR A 173 18.92 -12.00 2.50
CA THR A 173 18.63 -12.61 1.19
C THR A 173 19.77 -13.53 0.78
N ASN A 174 19.42 -14.59 0.07
CA ASN A 174 20.36 -15.48 -0.60
C ASN A 174 19.87 -15.70 -2.05
N PRO A 175 20.20 -14.77 -2.97
CA PRO A 175 19.77 -14.87 -4.37
C PRO A 175 20.24 -16.16 -5.05
N GLU A 176 21.30 -16.81 -4.57
CA GLU A 176 21.84 -18.06 -5.12
C GLU A 176 21.18 -19.32 -4.54
N ALA A 177 20.23 -19.19 -3.60
CA ALA A 177 19.53 -20.33 -3.02
C ALA A 177 18.81 -21.15 -4.11
N PRO A 178 18.89 -22.49 -4.09
CA PRO A 178 18.32 -23.31 -5.14
C PRO A 178 16.79 -23.30 -5.08
N THR A 179 16.14 -23.48 -6.24
CA THR A 179 14.73 -23.89 -6.26
C THR A 179 14.62 -25.28 -5.66
N VAL A 180 13.94 -25.41 -4.53
CA VAL A 180 13.82 -26.66 -3.79
C VAL A 180 12.90 -27.61 -4.56
N ASN A 181 13.46 -28.76 -4.96
CA ASN A 181 12.73 -29.82 -5.63
C ASN A 181 12.01 -30.74 -4.61
N ILE A 182 11.21 -31.67 -5.13
CA ILE A 182 10.40 -32.54 -4.26
C ILE A 182 11.25 -33.45 -3.37
N ASP A 183 12.42 -33.89 -3.83
CA ASP A 183 13.28 -34.80 -3.06
C ASP A 183 13.91 -34.06 -1.87
N ALA A 184 14.52 -32.89 -2.11
CA ALA A 184 15.06 -32.05 -1.04
C ALA A 184 13.98 -31.63 -0.04
N LEU A 185 12.77 -31.30 -0.53
CA LEU A 185 11.63 -30.99 0.32
C LEU A 185 11.21 -32.19 1.19
N ARG A 186 11.15 -33.41 0.63
CA ARG A 186 10.83 -34.63 1.39
C ARG A 186 11.86 -34.90 2.48
N ASP A 187 13.14 -34.64 2.21
CA ASP A 187 14.21 -34.81 3.19
C ASP A 187 13.99 -33.86 4.39
N ILE A 188 13.68 -32.59 4.14
CA ILE A 188 13.33 -31.62 5.21
C ILE A 188 12.10 -32.08 5.98
N LEU A 189 11.02 -32.43 5.27
CA LEU A 189 9.74 -32.81 5.87
C LEU A 189 9.80 -34.14 6.65
N THR A 190 10.81 -34.99 6.41
CA THR A 190 11.03 -36.22 7.19
C THR A 190 11.27 -35.94 8.67
N HIS A 191 11.76 -34.73 8.99
CA HIS A 191 12.03 -34.28 10.35
C HIS A 191 10.93 -33.38 10.92
N ILE A 192 9.85 -33.14 10.18
CA ILE A 192 8.75 -32.26 10.56
C ILE A 192 7.49 -33.12 10.73
N PRO A 193 6.77 -33.05 11.88
CA PRO A 193 5.58 -33.84 12.13
C PRO A 193 4.34 -33.29 11.39
N VAL A 194 4.41 -33.30 10.06
CA VAL A 194 3.32 -32.83 9.19
C VAL A 194 2.15 -33.80 9.19
N SER A 195 0.93 -33.24 9.19
CA SER A 195 -0.30 -34.02 9.04
C SER A 195 -1.02 -33.61 7.78
N ARG A 196 -1.56 -34.57 7.02
CA ARG A 196 -2.33 -34.28 5.81
C ARG A 196 -3.63 -33.54 6.15
N LYS A 197 -4.08 -32.68 5.23
CA LYS A 197 -5.45 -32.15 5.24
C LYS A 197 -6.41 -33.36 5.13
N ASN A 198 -7.48 -33.40 5.93
CA ASN A 198 -8.43 -34.51 5.86
C ASN A 198 -9.16 -34.48 4.50
N GLU A 199 -9.18 -35.60 3.76
CA GLU A 199 -10.03 -35.77 2.58
C GLU A 199 -11.49 -35.87 3.03
N GLY A 200 -12.16 -34.73 3.14
CA GLY A 200 -13.56 -34.62 3.52
C GLY A 200 -14.17 -33.38 2.89
N ASN A 201 -14.89 -33.60 1.79
CA ASN A 201 -15.64 -32.65 0.98
C ASN A 201 -14.84 -31.46 0.40
N THR A 202 -14.64 -31.55 -0.92
CA THR A 202 -14.80 -30.48 -1.89
C THR A 202 -15.26 -29.15 -1.29
N SER A 203 -14.37 -28.17 -1.39
CA SER A 203 -14.70 -26.75 -1.54
C SER A 203 -15.92 -26.30 -0.74
N ASN A 204 -15.72 -25.93 0.52
CA ASN A 204 -16.43 -24.76 1.01
C ASN A 204 -15.92 -23.56 0.19
N GLN A 205 -16.43 -23.43 -1.04
CA GLN A 205 -16.84 -22.13 -1.53
C GLN A 205 -17.81 -21.63 -0.47
N SER A 206 -17.27 -20.94 0.55
CA SER A 206 -18.04 -19.89 1.16
C SER A 206 -18.43 -19.00 -0.01
N GLU A 207 -19.67 -19.12 -0.47
CA GLU A 207 -20.42 -18.04 -1.10
C GLU A 207 -20.36 -16.89 -0.11
N LYS A 208 -19.22 -16.19 -0.08
CA LYS A 208 -19.17 -14.82 0.34
C LYS A 208 -20.03 -14.14 -0.69
N GLN A 209 -21.23 -13.76 -0.25
CA GLN A 209 -22.00 -12.71 -0.88
C GLN A 209 -20.98 -11.67 -1.32
N HIS A 210 -20.76 -11.60 -2.64
CA HIS A 210 -20.15 -10.44 -3.25
C HIS A 210 -21.03 -9.30 -2.78
N THR A 211 -20.60 -8.54 -1.76
CA THR A 211 -21.01 -7.16 -1.67
C THR A 211 -20.42 -6.55 -2.93
N ALA A 212 -21.22 -6.58 -4.00
CA ALA A 212 -20.98 -5.82 -5.18
C ALA A 212 -20.68 -4.41 -4.70
N VAL A 213 -19.45 -3.96 -4.91
CA VAL A 213 -19.26 -2.54 -5.10
C VAL A 213 -19.97 -2.30 -6.42
N GLU A 214 -21.24 -1.90 -6.36
CA GLU A 214 -21.91 -1.34 -7.52
C GLU A 214 -21.01 -0.18 -7.98
N ILE A 215 -20.49 -0.31 -9.19
CA ILE A 215 -19.90 0.83 -9.87
C ILE A 215 -21.12 1.67 -10.24
N ASP A 216 -21.42 2.67 -9.43
CA ASP A 216 -22.46 3.63 -9.76
C ASP A 216 -22.02 4.35 -11.02
N THR A 217 -22.68 4.08 -12.15
CA THR A 217 -22.51 4.87 -13.36
C THR A 217 -22.87 6.31 -13.06
N LEU A 218 -22.06 7.25 -13.54
CA LEU A 218 -22.37 8.66 -13.37
C LEU A 218 -23.71 8.98 -14.04
N PRO A 219 -24.59 9.76 -13.40
CA PRO A 219 -25.86 10.11 -14.03
C PRO A 219 -25.59 10.91 -15.32
N ASP A 220 -26.43 10.76 -16.34
CA ASP A 220 -26.31 11.50 -17.61
C ASP A 220 -26.29 13.03 -17.43
N SER A 221 -26.80 13.52 -16.30
CA SER A 221 -26.81 14.93 -15.91
C SER A 221 -25.62 15.34 -15.02
N PHE A 222 -24.60 14.49 -14.88
CA PHE A 222 -23.44 14.79 -14.06
C PHE A 222 -22.63 15.93 -14.68
N ASP A 223 -22.46 17.01 -13.91
CA ASP A 223 -21.68 18.16 -14.31
C ASP A 223 -20.30 18.10 -13.64
N ILE A 224 -19.30 17.69 -14.43
CA ILE A 224 -17.92 17.58 -13.96
C ILE A 224 -17.34 18.94 -13.55
N GLU A 225 -17.75 20.04 -14.18
CA GLU A 225 -17.21 21.36 -13.88
C GLU A 225 -17.67 21.82 -12.50
N SER A 226 -18.99 21.79 -12.26
CA SER A 226 -19.55 22.07 -10.93
C SER A 226 -19.00 21.12 -9.85
N TYR A 227 -18.84 19.83 -10.18
CA TYR A 227 -18.23 18.87 -9.24
C TYR A 227 -16.78 19.24 -8.90
N CYS A 228 -15.98 19.63 -9.90
CA CYS A 228 -14.58 20.00 -9.70
C CYS A 228 -14.42 21.32 -8.95
N GLU A 229 -15.29 22.31 -9.17
CA GLU A 229 -15.30 23.56 -8.37
C GLU A 229 -15.41 23.27 -6.86
N ASP A 230 -16.22 22.28 -6.49
CA ASP A 230 -16.46 21.90 -5.10
C ASP A 230 -15.39 20.94 -4.51
N ASN A 231 -14.69 20.17 -5.36
CA ASN A 231 -13.88 19.02 -4.92
C ASN A 231 -12.41 19.05 -5.36
N LEU A 232 -12.03 19.83 -6.39
CA LEU A 232 -10.64 20.04 -6.78
C LEU A 232 -10.10 21.34 -6.18
N PRO A 233 -8.94 21.32 -5.51
CA PRO A 233 -8.25 22.54 -5.13
C PRO A 233 -7.62 23.21 -6.37
N GLY A 234 -7.94 24.48 -6.58
CA GLY A 234 -7.42 25.30 -7.68
C GLY A 234 -8.39 26.42 -8.08
N THR A 235 -8.03 27.19 -9.10
CA THR A 235 -8.91 28.14 -9.80
C THR A 235 -9.17 27.72 -11.25
N ASP A 236 -8.58 26.61 -11.67
CA ASP A 236 -8.70 26.03 -12.99
C ASP A 236 -9.97 25.17 -13.06
N SER A 237 -10.70 25.34 -14.17
CA SER A 237 -11.78 24.43 -14.53
C SER A 237 -11.25 23.01 -14.75
N PHE A 238 -12.13 22.01 -14.66
CA PHE A 238 -11.76 20.62 -14.97
C PHE A 238 -11.10 20.51 -16.34
N ARG A 239 -11.66 21.19 -17.35
CA ARG A 239 -11.13 21.20 -18.71
C ARG A 239 -9.75 21.83 -18.83
N GLU A 240 -9.50 22.95 -18.16
CA GLU A 240 -8.18 23.59 -18.19
C GLU A 240 -7.13 22.69 -17.57
N ARG A 241 -7.45 22.07 -16.42
CA ARG A 241 -6.57 21.10 -15.77
C ARG A 241 -6.29 19.91 -16.66
N LEU A 242 -7.34 19.30 -17.20
CA LEU A 242 -7.20 18.12 -18.05
C LEU A 242 -6.36 18.44 -19.29
N ASN A 243 -6.59 19.59 -19.91
CA ASN A 243 -5.81 20.01 -21.06
C ASN A 243 -4.33 20.17 -20.70
N HIS A 244 -4.02 20.91 -19.61
CA HIS A 244 -2.66 21.06 -19.12
C HIS A 244 -1.99 19.71 -18.85
N VAL A 245 -2.70 18.81 -18.15
CA VAL A 245 -2.21 17.47 -17.80
C VAL A 245 -1.94 16.63 -19.04
N ILE A 246 -2.74 16.75 -20.10
CA ILE A 246 -2.51 16.01 -21.35
C ILE A 246 -1.39 16.64 -22.18
N THR A 247 -1.31 17.97 -22.26
CA THR A 247 -0.39 18.65 -23.18
C THR A 247 1.01 18.83 -22.61
N ASP A 248 1.12 19.05 -21.30
CA ASP A 248 2.34 19.53 -20.68
C ASP A 248 3.07 18.43 -19.89
N ILE A 249 2.41 17.28 -19.66
CA ILE A 249 2.99 16.11 -18.99
C ILE A 249 3.26 15.01 -20.01
N ASP A 250 4.52 14.88 -20.43
CA ASP A 250 4.96 13.94 -21.46
C ASP A 250 4.44 12.50 -21.23
N LYS A 251 4.47 12.02 -19.98
CA LYS A 251 4.02 10.65 -19.66
C LYS A 251 2.52 10.47 -19.80
N VAL A 252 1.74 11.47 -19.37
CA VAL A 252 0.28 11.45 -19.55
C VAL A 252 -0.04 11.55 -21.03
N ASN A 253 0.64 12.43 -21.77
CA ASN A 253 0.48 12.55 -23.20
C ASN A 253 0.70 11.18 -23.87
N GLU A 254 1.89 10.58 -23.68
CA GLU A 254 2.22 9.27 -24.23
C GLU A 254 1.12 8.23 -23.96
N LEU A 255 0.67 8.12 -22.70
CA LEU A 255 -0.35 7.16 -22.30
C LEU A 255 -1.75 7.52 -22.82
N TRP A 256 -2.09 8.81 -22.90
CA TRP A 256 -3.35 9.30 -23.46
C TRP A 256 -3.51 8.88 -24.92
N PHE A 257 -2.40 8.94 -25.66
CA PHE A 257 -2.28 8.64 -27.08
C PHE A 257 -1.77 7.22 -27.40
N ALA A 258 -1.58 6.35 -26.40
CA ALA A 258 -0.99 5.03 -26.59
C ALA A 258 -1.84 4.11 -27.48
N GLU A 259 -1.16 3.30 -28.32
CA GLU A 259 -1.80 2.33 -29.20
C GLU A 259 -2.37 1.11 -28.43
N PRO A 260 -3.34 0.37 -29.03
CA PRO A 260 -4.14 -0.63 -28.32
C PRO A 260 -3.44 -1.93 -27.92
N GLU A 261 -2.20 -2.16 -28.37
CA GLU A 261 -1.53 -3.46 -28.23
C GLU A 261 -1.41 -3.88 -26.75
N ASP A 262 -1.19 -2.90 -25.85
CA ASP A 262 -1.17 -3.08 -24.39
C ASP A 262 -2.26 -2.26 -23.68
N GLN A 263 -3.48 -2.22 -24.24
CA GLN A 263 -4.58 -1.37 -23.78
C GLN A 263 -4.84 -1.41 -22.27
N SER A 264 -4.71 -2.61 -21.66
CA SER A 264 -4.93 -2.82 -20.22
C SER A 264 -3.86 -2.14 -19.36
N GLU A 265 -2.59 -2.33 -19.71
CA GLU A 265 -1.47 -1.76 -18.95
C GLU A 265 -1.43 -0.25 -19.13
N ASN A 266 -1.70 0.23 -20.36
CA ASN A 266 -1.76 1.65 -20.68
C ASN A 266 -2.92 2.35 -19.98
N GLU A 267 -4.11 1.73 -19.90
CA GLU A 267 -5.26 2.31 -19.16
C GLU A 267 -4.99 2.35 -17.65
N ILE A 268 -4.38 1.30 -17.08
CA ILE A 268 -3.98 1.30 -15.67
C ILE A 268 -2.92 2.37 -15.42
N ALA A 269 -1.85 2.42 -16.24
CA ALA A 269 -0.79 3.41 -16.12
C ALA A 269 -1.32 4.84 -16.30
N LEU A 270 -2.18 5.07 -17.30
CA LEU A 270 -2.82 6.37 -17.53
C LEU A 270 -3.64 6.78 -16.31
N ARG A 271 -4.41 5.86 -15.74
CA ARG A 271 -5.17 6.09 -14.52
C ARG A 271 -4.26 6.38 -13.32
N ARG A 272 -3.09 5.75 -13.22
CA ARG A 272 -2.09 6.07 -12.18
C ARG A 272 -1.61 7.52 -12.31
N GLU A 273 -1.30 7.96 -13.52
CA GLU A 273 -0.86 9.33 -13.81
C GLU A 273 -2.00 10.35 -13.62
N LEU A 274 -3.19 10.10 -14.15
CA LEU A 274 -4.33 11.00 -13.98
C LEU A 274 -4.74 11.12 -12.50
N ALA A 275 -4.71 10.02 -11.76
CA ALA A 275 -4.97 10.04 -10.32
C ALA A 275 -3.96 10.93 -9.56
N TRP A 276 -2.78 11.19 -10.11
CA TRP A 276 -1.86 12.17 -9.55
C TRP A 276 -2.41 13.59 -9.63
N TYR A 277 -2.83 14.01 -10.82
CA TYR A 277 -3.24 15.39 -11.11
C TYR A 277 -4.68 15.71 -10.70
N PHE A 278 -5.52 14.68 -10.61
CA PHE A 278 -6.90 14.74 -10.12
C PHE A 278 -7.03 14.21 -8.69
N TYR A 279 -5.92 14.18 -7.94
CA TYR A 279 -5.88 13.87 -6.50
C TYR A 279 -6.58 12.57 -6.10
N GLY A 280 -6.55 11.56 -6.95
CA GLY A 280 -7.23 10.30 -6.69
C GLY A 280 -8.72 10.46 -6.43
N ASP A 281 -9.38 11.44 -7.05
CA ASP A 281 -10.83 11.51 -7.06
C ASP A 281 -11.39 10.47 -8.04
N LYS A 282 -12.02 9.43 -7.50
CA LYS A 282 -12.59 8.32 -8.26
C LYS A 282 -13.66 8.78 -9.26
N ILE A 283 -14.47 9.77 -8.89
CA ILE A 283 -15.55 10.28 -9.74
C ILE A 283 -14.96 11.01 -10.95
N ILE A 284 -13.88 11.79 -10.75
CA ILE A 284 -13.21 12.50 -11.84
C ILE A 284 -12.50 11.53 -12.78
N ILE A 285 -11.80 10.53 -12.22
CA ILE A 285 -11.15 9.49 -13.03
C ILE A 285 -12.19 8.68 -13.81
N GLN A 286 -13.29 8.29 -13.15
CA GLN A 286 -14.41 7.63 -13.79
C GLN A 286 -14.96 8.47 -14.95
N TYR A 287 -15.20 9.76 -14.74
CA TYR A 287 -15.69 10.67 -15.77
C TYR A 287 -14.72 10.77 -16.97
N ILE A 288 -13.41 10.86 -16.71
CA ILE A 288 -12.40 10.89 -17.77
C ILE A 288 -12.46 9.62 -18.62
N PHE A 289 -12.55 8.45 -17.99
CA PHE A 289 -12.59 7.16 -18.69
C PHE A 289 -13.93 6.87 -19.36
N GLU A 290 -15.05 7.35 -18.83
CA GLU A 290 -16.39 7.13 -19.41
C GLU A 290 -16.73 8.12 -20.52
N GLN A 291 -16.28 9.37 -20.43
CA GLN A 291 -16.75 10.45 -21.29
C GLN A 291 -15.63 11.06 -22.15
N MET A 292 -14.49 11.41 -21.56
CA MET A 292 -13.46 12.21 -22.25
C MET A 292 -12.54 11.35 -23.13
N LEU A 293 -12.01 10.27 -22.58
CA LEU A 293 -11.01 9.44 -23.23
C LEU A 293 -11.58 8.67 -24.44
N PRO A 294 -12.83 8.13 -24.40
CA PRO A 294 -13.44 7.49 -25.57
C PRO A 294 -13.68 8.46 -26.74
N GLU A 295 -14.18 9.67 -26.46
CA GLU A 295 -14.38 10.72 -27.48
C GLU A 295 -13.07 11.02 -28.22
N PHE A 296 -11.97 11.03 -27.48
CA PHE A 296 -10.66 11.34 -28.01
C PHE A 296 -10.05 10.19 -28.82
N ARG A 297 -10.08 8.96 -28.28
CA ARG A 297 -9.45 7.79 -28.92
C ARG A 297 -10.25 7.24 -30.10
N GLY A 298 -11.54 7.59 -30.21
CA GLY A 298 -12.40 7.15 -31.31
C GLY A 298 -12.58 5.63 -31.40
N LYS A 299 -12.30 4.91 -30.31
CA LYS A 299 -12.36 3.45 -30.19
C LYS A 299 -12.82 3.09 -28.78
N GLU A 300 -13.42 1.92 -28.62
CA GLU A 300 -13.81 1.42 -27.31
C GLU A 300 -12.58 1.16 -26.42
N LEU A 301 -12.68 1.58 -25.16
CA LEU A 301 -11.69 1.31 -24.13
C LEU A 301 -11.90 -0.09 -23.54
N LYS A 302 -10.84 -0.71 -23.02
CA LYS A 302 -10.99 -1.93 -22.23
C LYS A 302 -11.80 -1.65 -20.96
N TYR A 303 -11.69 -0.44 -20.42
CA TYR A 303 -12.48 0.08 -19.31
C TYR A 303 -13.99 -0.08 -19.51
N GLY A 304 -14.50 0.22 -20.72
CA GLY A 304 -15.94 0.13 -21.02
C GLY A 304 -16.42 -1.30 -21.30
N ASN A 305 -15.49 -2.19 -21.67
CA ASN A 305 -15.81 -3.53 -22.21
C ASN A 305 -15.52 -4.68 -21.24
N ASN A 306 -14.84 -4.43 -20.13
CA ASN A 306 -14.44 -5.45 -19.17
C ASN A 306 -14.64 -4.95 -17.73
N GLU A 307 -15.69 -5.44 -17.07
CA GLU A 307 -16.03 -5.06 -15.69
C GLU A 307 -14.90 -5.27 -14.67
N THR A 308 -14.05 -6.28 -14.87
CA THR A 308 -12.89 -6.53 -13.99
C THR A 308 -11.87 -5.42 -14.19
N HIS A 309 -11.60 -5.06 -15.44
CA HIS A 309 -10.69 -3.97 -15.77
C HIS A 309 -11.24 -2.60 -15.32
N THR A 310 -12.54 -2.35 -15.47
CA THR A 310 -13.21 -1.16 -14.92
C THR A 310 -12.94 -1.05 -13.42
N LYS A 311 -13.07 -2.17 -12.69
CA LYS A 311 -12.76 -2.22 -11.25
C LYS A 311 -11.30 -1.94 -10.99
N ASP A 312 -10.36 -2.46 -11.77
CA ASP A 312 -8.93 -2.19 -11.55
C ASP A 312 -8.55 -0.74 -11.85
N VAL A 313 -9.19 -0.12 -12.85
CA VAL A 313 -9.04 1.32 -13.14
C VAL A 313 -9.64 2.17 -12.00
N LEU A 314 -10.75 1.78 -11.37
CA LEU A 314 -11.38 2.55 -10.28
C LEU A 314 -10.94 2.15 -8.86
N ASP A 315 -10.32 0.99 -8.70
CA ASP A 315 -9.86 0.48 -7.40
C ASP A 315 -8.42 0.89 -7.12
N PHE A 316 -8.29 2.16 -6.80
CA PHE A 316 -7.02 2.75 -6.46
C PHE A 316 -6.93 3.26 -5.04
N GLU A 317 -7.43 2.46 -4.10
CA GLU A 317 -7.14 2.63 -2.67
C GLU A 317 -5.63 2.79 -2.40
N GLU A 318 -4.77 2.31 -3.30
CA GLU A 318 -3.31 2.49 -3.31
C GLU A 318 -2.84 3.94 -3.35
N TYR A 319 -3.68 4.88 -3.79
CA TYR A 319 -3.29 6.29 -4.00
C TYR A 319 -3.71 7.22 -2.86
N VAL A 320 -4.43 6.72 -1.86
CA VAL A 320 -4.69 7.47 -0.61
C VAL A 320 -3.55 7.21 0.38
N SER A 321 -2.33 7.65 0.05
CA SER A 321 -1.25 7.77 1.04
C SER A 321 -0.09 8.60 0.48
N ARG A 322 -0.29 9.90 0.29
CA ARG A 322 0.78 10.79 0.72
C ARG A 322 0.37 11.27 2.10
N PRO A 323 1.23 11.21 3.11
CA PRO A 323 0.88 11.78 4.42
C PRO A 323 0.56 13.29 4.28
N TYR A 324 0.97 13.91 3.17
CA TYR A 324 0.64 15.30 2.79
C TYR A 324 -0.68 15.48 2.02
N TYR A 325 -1.24 14.42 1.39
CA TYR A 325 -2.42 14.52 0.52
C TYR A 325 -3.59 13.71 1.09
N ILE A 326 -4.62 14.43 1.53
CA ILE A 326 -5.84 13.86 2.09
C ILE A 326 -7.02 14.35 1.28
N ASN A 327 -7.70 13.43 0.61
CA ASN A 327 -8.94 13.71 -0.11
C ASN A 327 -9.98 14.22 0.89
N ALA A 328 -10.61 15.36 0.58
CA ALA A 328 -11.56 16.13 1.40
C ALA A 328 -11.02 17.14 2.44
N LEU A 329 -9.70 17.40 2.49
CA LEU A 329 -9.15 18.52 3.28
C LEU A 329 -8.30 19.42 2.39
N SER A 330 -8.38 20.75 2.53
CA SER A 330 -7.47 21.66 1.79
C SER A 330 -6.03 21.55 2.30
N PHE A 331 -5.05 21.86 1.46
CA PHE A 331 -3.63 21.89 1.87
C PHE A 331 -3.37 22.86 3.01
N ASN A 332 -3.91 24.06 2.89
CA ASN A 332 -3.84 25.07 3.93
C ASN A 332 -4.47 24.60 5.26
N PHE A 333 -5.59 23.86 5.21
CA PHE A 333 -6.16 23.26 6.42
C PHE A 333 -5.22 22.21 7.01
N ARG A 334 -4.67 21.33 6.17
CA ARG A 334 -3.72 20.27 6.59
C ARG A 334 -2.47 20.87 7.21
N GLU A 335 -1.92 21.91 6.62
CA GLU A 335 -0.76 22.65 7.12
C GLU A 335 -1.00 23.25 8.48
N GLN A 336 -2.09 24.00 8.64
CA GLN A 336 -2.38 24.59 9.94
C GLN A 336 -2.73 23.52 10.98
N LEU A 337 -3.44 22.46 10.58
CA LEU A 337 -3.76 21.34 11.46
C LEU A 337 -2.48 20.62 11.92
N ALA A 338 -1.58 20.31 10.99
CA ALA A 338 -0.29 19.68 11.27
C ALA A 338 0.59 20.55 12.16
N ASN A 339 0.72 21.85 11.85
CA ASN A 339 1.44 22.80 12.69
C ASN A 339 0.87 22.85 14.12
N LYS A 340 -0.46 22.82 14.27
CA LYS A 340 -1.09 22.82 15.59
C LYS A 340 -0.88 21.51 16.34
N ILE A 341 -0.88 20.37 15.66
CA ILE A 341 -0.59 19.08 16.27
C ILE A 341 0.87 19.03 16.72
N HIS A 342 1.80 19.40 15.84
CA HIS A 342 3.23 19.48 16.14
C HIS A 342 3.52 20.43 17.31
N GLN A 343 2.93 21.63 17.31
CA GLN A 343 3.10 22.61 18.39
C GLN A 343 2.66 22.10 19.76
N TYR A 344 1.58 21.31 19.81
CA TYR A 344 0.95 20.93 21.07
C TYR A 344 1.27 19.51 21.54
N GLU A 345 1.74 18.65 20.64
CA GLU A 345 1.90 17.19 20.75
C GLU A 345 0.59 16.45 21.08
N THR A 346 -0.27 16.99 21.93
CA THR A 346 -1.60 16.46 22.26
C THR A 346 -2.69 17.50 22.00
N VAL A 347 -3.72 17.08 21.26
CA VAL A 347 -4.80 17.96 20.77
C VAL A 347 -6.19 17.36 20.96
N THR A 348 -7.17 18.26 21.06
CA THR A 348 -8.60 17.94 20.92
C THR A 348 -9.20 18.80 19.83
N ALA A 349 -10.29 18.34 19.19
CA ALA A 349 -10.99 19.14 18.18
C ALA A 349 -11.43 20.51 18.70
N THR A 350 -11.83 20.60 19.98
CA THR A 350 -12.22 21.86 20.63
C THR A 350 -11.04 22.82 20.78
N LYS A 351 -9.86 22.31 21.17
CA LYS A 351 -8.63 23.11 21.30
C LYS A 351 -8.24 23.71 19.95
N ILE A 352 -8.19 22.88 18.90
CA ILE A 352 -7.84 23.33 17.55
C ILE A 352 -8.87 24.32 16.99
N HIS A 353 -10.16 24.10 17.25
CA HIS A 353 -11.21 25.03 16.84
C HIS A 353 -11.07 26.40 17.51
N ASN A 354 -10.78 26.43 18.81
CA ASN A 354 -10.63 27.68 19.56
C ASN A 354 -9.39 28.48 19.10
N ASP A 355 -8.32 27.77 18.73
CA ASP A 355 -7.11 28.34 18.15
C ASP A 355 -7.32 28.99 16.79
N GLY A 356 -8.44 28.68 16.13
CA GLY A 356 -8.93 29.41 14.96
C GLY A 356 -8.14 29.12 13.70
N LEU A 357 -8.17 27.87 13.22
CA LEU A 357 -7.75 27.55 11.86
C LEU A 357 -8.56 28.36 10.85
N ILE A 358 -7.90 29.04 9.92
CA ILE A 358 -8.53 29.95 8.95
C ILE A 358 -8.47 29.34 7.57
N ASN A 359 -9.59 29.32 6.86
CA ASN A 359 -9.62 29.00 5.45
C ASN A 359 -9.03 30.20 4.68
N THR A 360 -7.91 30.03 3.99
CA THR A 360 -7.26 31.11 3.24
C THR A 360 -8.09 31.68 2.10
N ASN A 361 -9.06 30.93 1.58
CA ASN A 361 -9.90 31.36 0.45
C ASN A 361 -11.07 32.23 0.93
N THR A 362 -11.72 31.86 2.03
CA THR A 362 -12.89 32.58 2.55
C THR A 362 -12.57 33.52 3.71
N LEU A 363 -11.38 33.38 4.30
CA LEU A 363 -10.94 34.03 5.54
C LEU A 363 -11.81 33.68 6.77
N GLU A 364 -12.67 32.66 6.65
CA GLU A 364 -13.51 32.17 7.73
C GLU A 364 -12.82 31.08 8.56
N LYS A 365 -13.25 30.90 9.80
CA LYS A 365 -12.75 29.81 10.65
C LYS A 365 -13.33 28.47 10.20
N TYR A 366 -12.49 27.45 10.15
CA TYR A 366 -12.97 26.08 9.98
C TYR A 366 -13.84 25.65 11.16
N ASP A 367 -14.99 25.07 10.85
CA ASP A 367 -15.90 24.58 11.88
C ASP A 367 -15.35 23.34 12.61
N ALA A 368 -15.92 23.06 13.79
CA ALA A 368 -15.49 21.92 14.60
C ALA A 368 -15.75 20.56 13.93
N ARG A 369 -16.68 20.48 12.95
CA ARG A 369 -16.98 19.23 12.24
C ARG A 369 -15.87 18.90 11.24
N THR A 370 -15.41 19.91 10.51
CA THR A 370 -14.29 19.85 9.57
C THR A 370 -13.01 19.50 10.31
N ILE A 371 -12.78 20.09 11.48
CA ILE A 371 -11.64 19.75 12.34
C ILE A 371 -11.66 18.28 12.78
N ARG A 372 -12.83 17.78 13.21
CA ARG A 372 -12.95 16.34 13.57
C ARG A 372 -12.72 15.43 12.38
N ARG A 373 -13.23 15.79 11.20
CA ARG A 373 -12.96 15.05 9.95
C ARG A 373 -11.46 15.04 9.64
N GLY A 374 -10.81 16.19 9.81
CA GLY A 374 -9.36 16.34 9.67
C GLY A 374 -8.57 15.39 10.56
N LEU A 375 -8.84 15.42 11.86
CA LEU A 375 -8.20 14.52 12.84
C LEU A 375 -8.45 13.04 12.54
N GLN A 376 -9.66 12.68 12.11
CA GLN A 376 -9.98 11.30 11.75
C GLN A 376 -9.13 10.83 10.55
N LEU A 377 -8.97 11.67 9.53
CA LEU A 377 -8.16 11.36 8.36
C LEU A 377 -6.65 11.30 8.68
N PHE A 378 -6.15 12.22 9.52
CA PHE A 378 -4.77 12.18 10.01
C PHE A 378 -4.47 10.90 10.79
N LYS A 379 -5.46 10.41 11.56
CA LYS A 379 -5.37 9.13 12.26
C LYS A 379 -5.34 7.94 11.29
N GLU A 380 -6.17 7.95 10.26
CA GLU A 380 -6.19 6.90 9.23
C GLU A 380 -4.87 6.81 8.44
N LEU A 381 -4.15 7.92 8.33
CA LEU A 381 -2.80 7.98 7.75
C LEU A 381 -1.67 7.68 8.74
N ASP A 382 -2.01 7.29 9.98
CA ASP A 382 -1.05 7.00 11.05
C ASP A 382 -0.12 8.18 11.43
N LEU A 383 -0.57 9.42 11.18
CA LEU A 383 0.16 10.65 11.56
C LEU A 383 -0.04 11.03 13.01
N ILE A 384 -1.22 10.69 13.54
CA ILE A 384 -1.61 10.90 14.93
C ILE A 384 -2.25 9.63 15.46
N GLU A 385 -2.17 9.41 16.76
CA GLU A 385 -2.87 8.34 17.45
C GLU A 385 -3.95 8.89 18.38
N ARG A 386 -4.87 8.01 18.80
CA ARG A 386 -6.01 8.40 19.63
C ARG A 386 -5.82 7.88 21.06
N ASN A 387 -5.49 8.78 21.98
CA ASN A 387 -5.31 8.46 23.39
C ASN A 387 -6.62 8.32 24.14
N SER A 388 -7.66 9.05 23.74
CA SER A 388 -8.96 8.98 24.40
C SER A 388 -10.13 9.28 23.44
N LYS A 389 -11.36 9.30 23.96
CA LYS A 389 -12.56 9.57 23.15
C LYS A 389 -12.49 10.92 22.42
N THR A 390 -11.72 11.90 22.89
CA THR A 390 -11.70 13.24 22.31
C THR A 390 -10.29 13.78 22.06
N GLU A 391 -9.27 13.00 22.39
CA GLU A 391 -7.87 13.43 22.43
C GLU A 391 -7.03 12.58 21.48
N TYR A 392 -6.12 13.27 20.79
CA TYR A 392 -5.18 12.71 19.83
C TYR A 392 -3.77 13.17 20.17
N GLU A 393 -2.80 12.28 20.00
CA GLU A 393 -1.38 12.54 20.18
C GLU A 393 -0.66 12.49 18.84
N ASN A 394 0.31 13.38 18.68
CA ASN A 394 1.20 13.43 17.54
C ASN A 394 2.05 12.17 17.51
N LYS A 395 2.06 11.48 16.38
CA LYS A 395 2.86 10.26 16.20
C LYS A 395 4.01 10.48 15.23
N ARG A 396 3.76 11.21 14.13
CA ARG A 396 4.69 11.30 12.99
C ARG A 396 4.75 12.69 12.33
N ILE A 397 4.15 13.72 12.92
CA ILE A 397 4.21 15.08 12.39
C ILE A 397 5.44 15.76 12.99
N ASP A 398 6.54 15.73 12.26
CA ASP A 398 7.83 16.35 12.62
C ASP A 398 8.15 17.57 11.74
N GLU A 399 9.28 18.22 12.02
CA GLU A 399 9.73 19.39 11.24
C GLU A 399 9.91 19.06 9.76
N GLN A 400 10.41 17.87 9.42
CA GLN A 400 10.57 17.45 8.03
C GLN A 400 9.23 17.30 7.32
N TYR A 401 8.24 16.71 7.99
CA TYR A 401 6.87 16.62 7.48
C TYR A 401 6.28 18.01 7.26
N LEU A 402 6.48 18.95 8.19
CA LEU A 402 6.00 20.32 8.03
C LEU A 402 6.70 21.03 6.87
N GLU A 403 8.02 20.90 6.75
CA GLU A 403 8.80 21.46 5.64
C GLU A 403 8.36 20.91 4.29
N GLU A 404 8.14 19.60 4.17
CA GLU A 404 7.66 18.99 2.94
C GLU A 404 6.23 19.43 2.60
N LEU A 405 5.37 19.56 3.61
CA LEU A 405 4.01 20.04 3.40
C LEU A 405 3.97 21.53 3.01
N GLU A 406 4.83 22.36 3.61
CA GLU A 406 5.05 23.77 3.24
C GLU A 406 5.65 23.89 1.83
N LYS A 407 6.66 23.08 1.49
CA LYS A 407 7.23 23.01 0.14
C LYS A 407 6.17 22.65 -0.88
N VAL A 408 5.33 21.66 -0.58
CA VAL A 408 4.21 21.27 -1.47
C VAL A 408 3.19 22.39 -1.61
N ASN A 409 2.83 23.05 -0.51
CA ASN A 409 1.90 24.19 -0.51
C ASN A 409 2.46 25.40 -1.28
N ASN A 410 3.79 25.55 -1.31
CA ASN A 410 4.51 26.65 -1.95
C ASN A 410 5.20 26.28 -3.28
N ASN A 411 5.02 25.06 -3.79
CA ASN A 411 5.69 24.66 -5.02
C ASN A 411 4.96 25.30 -6.21
N PRO A 412 5.63 26.09 -7.09
CA PRO A 412 5.00 26.77 -8.22
C PRO A 412 4.22 25.86 -9.17
N ASP A 413 4.64 24.59 -9.31
CA ASP A 413 3.97 23.58 -10.13
C ASP A 413 2.66 23.08 -9.49
N TYR A 414 2.41 23.47 -8.24
CA TYR A 414 1.25 23.12 -7.40
C TYR A 414 0.60 24.37 -6.75
N MET A 415 1.14 25.57 -6.99
CA MET A 415 0.58 26.83 -6.53
C MET A 415 -0.60 27.20 -7.43
N PRO A 416 -1.67 27.83 -6.89
CA PRO A 416 -2.70 28.40 -7.74
C PRO A 416 -2.03 29.41 -8.69
N ILE A 417 -2.24 29.24 -10.01
CA ILE A 417 -1.78 30.20 -11.00
C ILE A 417 -2.42 31.54 -10.64
N LYS A 418 -1.61 32.51 -10.20
CA LYS A 418 -2.09 33.86 -9.99
C LYS A 418 -2.51 34.42 -11.34
N HIS A 419 -3.80 34.67 -11.50
CA HIS A 419 -4.34 35.39 -12.64
C HIS A 419 -3.57 36.71 -12.78
N PRO A 420 -3.01 37.06 -13.96
CA PRO A 420 -2.28 38.32 -14.13
C PRO A 420 -3.14 39.59 -14.02
N ASP A 421 -4.43 39.48 -13.78
CA ASP A 421 -5.36 40.61 -13.69
C ASP A 421 -6.30 40.47 -12.49
N TYR A 422 -5.75 40.47 -11.27
CA TYR A 422 -6.38 41.03 -10.05
C TYR A 422 -5.33 41.44 -9.02
#